data_AF-A0A6C0KKD0-F1
#
_entry.id   AF-A0A6C0KKD0-F1
#
_cell.length_a   1.000
_cell.length_b   1.000
_cell.length_c   1.000
_cell.angle_alpha   90.00
_cell.angle_beta   90.00
_cell.angle_gamma   90.00
#
_symmetry.space_group_name_H-M   'P 1'
#
loop_
_entity.id
_entity.type
_entity.pdbx_description
1 polymer ?
#
loop_
_entity_poly.entity_id
_entity_poly.type
_entity_poly.pdbx_seq_one_letter_code
_entity_poly.pdbx_strand_id
1 'polypeptide(L)'
;MKTLVAYVFHEYNSRVQMFFHNCIFKDPDIDFLIICNSKTVQFPVYDYVKVVRRDNVGYDFGGWSEGILTDDYYKNYDQFIFANSSIIGPYLPSYYKGKWTDVYLQGLSDTVKLFGSTINTVNLPTVYPHVQSYIFSMNKGTLEFLISKGIFSLEHYVNKFEDAILHKEVRMSRLIVDNGWNIGCLHQYYKDVDFTFRTKSVEQYKHIFQPINNDGDFMFPDHLNRSWTLYELVFIKGNRFE
;
A
#
# COMPACT_ATOMS: atom_id res chain seq x y z
N MET A 1 -14.61 15.13 0.13
CA MET A 1 -14.19 13.80 0.62
C MET A 1 -12.73 13.95 1.00
N LYS A 2 -12.39 13.75 2.27
CA LYS A 2 -11.06 14.09 2.78
C LYS A 2 -10.16 12.86 2.80
N THR A 3 -8.93 12.99 2.29
CA THR A 3 -7.96 11.90 2.17
C THR A 3 -6.79 12.10 3.11
N LEU A 4 -6.35 11.01 3.75
CA LEU A 4 -5.09 10.96 4.50
C LEU A 4 -4.07 10.11 3.74
N VAL A 5 -2.91 10.68 3.44
CA VAL A 5 -1.73 9.92 2.99
C VAL A 5 -0.82 9.67 4.18
N ALA A 6 -0.75 8.43 4.65
CA ALA A 6 0.11 8.01 5.74
C ALA A 6 1.40 7.36 5.20
N TYR A 7 2.51 8.09 5.30
CA TYR A 7 3.81 7.64 4.82
C TYR A 7 4.75 7.30 5.98
N VAL A 8 5.34 6.10 5.98
CA VAL A 8 6.22 5.61 7.05
C VAL A 8 7.64 5.33 6.58
N PHE A 9 8.62 5.71 7.39
CA PHE A 9 10.04 5.43 7.13
C PHE A 9 10.85 5.30 8.42
N HIS A 10 11.96 4.57 8.37
CA HIS A 10 12.92 4.45 9.48
C HIS A 10 14.18 5.31 9.28
N GLU A 11 14.60 5.49 8.03
CA GLU A 11 15.82 6.20 7.64
C GLU A 11 15.53 7.24 6.55
N TYR A 12 16.20 8.40 6.62
CA TYR A 12 16.04 9.46 5.62
C TYR A 12 17.05 9.31 4.47
N ASN A 13 16.80 8.30 3.61
CA ASN A 13 17.63 8.00 2.44
C ASN A 13 17.13 8.72 1.16
N SER A 14 17.78 8.47 0.02
CA SER A 14 17.45 9.09 -1.28
C SER A 14 16.01 8.84 -1.75
N ARG A 15 15.44 7.65 -1.46
CA ARG A 15 14.05 7.33 -1.81
C ARG A 15 13.07 8.17 -0.98
N VAL A 16 13.34 8.30 0.32
CA VAL A 16 12.55 9.16 1.20
C VAL A 16 12.67 10.62 0.78
N GLN A 17 13.88 11.09 0.46
CA GLN A 17 14.09 12.44 -0.09
C GLN A 17 13.25 12.67 -1.35
N MET A 18 13.25 11.71 -2.28
CA MET A 18 12.47 11.80 -3.50
C MET A 18 10.96 11.86 -3.23
N PHE A 19 10.45 11.07 -2.27
CA PHE A 19 9.05 11.17 -1.86
C PHE A 19 8.71 12.56 -1.33
N PHE A 20 9.55 13.12 -0.46
CA PHE A 20 9.33 14.45 0.11
C PHE A 20 9.29 15.55 -0.96
N HIS A 21 10.19 15.49 -1.94
CA HIS A 21 10.26 16.52 -2.99
C HIS A 21 9.19 16.37 -4.07
N ASN A 22 8.80 15.14 -4.43
CA ASN A 22 7.97 14.89 -5.60
C ASN A 22 6.53 14.47 -5.28
N CYS A 23 6.25 14.03 -4.05
CA CYS A 23 4.95 13.44 -3.70
C CYS A 23 4.15 14.26 -2.70
N ILE A 24 4.80 15.04 -1.83
CA ILE A 24 4.14 15.87 -0.83
C ILE A 24 3.78 17.21 -1.44
N PHE A 25 2.51 17.60 -1.30
CA PHE A 25 1.99 18.87 -1.80
C PHE A 25 0.86 19.38 -0.88
N LYS A 26 0.53 20.67 -1.00
CA LYS A 26 -0.59 21.28 -0.27
C LYS A 26 -1.87 21.16 -1.08
N ASP A 27 -2.93 20.70 -0.44
CA ASP A 27 -4.25 20.53 -1.05
C ASP A 27 -5.35 20.69 0.00
N PRO A 28 -6.55 21.23 -0.34
CA PRO A 28 -7.63 21.36 0.63
C PRO A 28 -8.24 20.02 1.06
N ASP A 29 -8.14 18.97 0.24
CA ASP A 29 -8.81 17.68 0.48
C ASP A 29 -7.83 16.54 0.80
N ILE A 30 -6.51 16.79 0.77
CA ILE A 30 -5.48 15.78 1.02
C ILE A 30 -4.52 16.29 2.10
N ASP A 31 -4.50 15.57 3.22
CA ASP A 31 -3.51 15.79 4.27
C ASP A 31 -2.43 14.69 4.22
N PHE A 32 -1.21 15.06 4.56
CA PHE A 32 -0.09 14.13 4.71
C PHE A 32 0.22 13.93 6.19
N LEU A 33 0.33 12.65 6.57
CA LEU A 33 0.84 12.18 7.85
C LEU A 33 2.16 11.44 7.61
N ILE A 34 3.25 12.04 8.08
CA ILE A 34 4.60 11.53 7.95
C ILE A 34 5.02 10.88 9.27
N ILE A 35 5.26 9.58 9.23
CA ILE A 35 5.60 8.78 10.40
C ILE A 35 7.05 8.35 10.30
N CYS A 36 7.89 8.90 11.17
CA CYS A 36 9.28 8.49 11.30
C CYS A 36 9.41 7.50 12.45
N ASN A 37 9.74 6.25 12.12
CA ASN A 37 10.08 5.19 13.08
C ASN A 37 11.45 5.41 13.75
N SER A 38 11.89 6.66 13.86
CA SER A 38 13.07 7.05 14.61
C SER A 38 12.86 8.40 15.28
N LYS A 39 13.23 8.49 16.56
CA LYS A 39 13.22 9.75 17.32
C LYS A 39 14.39 10.67 16.97
N THR A 40 15.44 10.16 16.32
CA THR A 40 16.70 10.89 16.11
C THR A 40 16.91 11.38 14.68
N VAL A 41 16.33 10.70 13.69
CA VAL A 41 16.51 11.03 12.26
C VAL A 41 16.00 12.43 11.94
N GLN A 42 16.83 13.27 11.34
CA GLN A 42 16.46 14.62 10.92
C GLN A 42 16.01 14.65 9.46
N PHE A 43 14.98 15.44 9.16
CA PHE A 43 14.41 15.59 7.83
C PHE A 43 13.59 16.90 7.76
N PRO A 44 13.35 17.47 6.57
CA PRO A 44 12.56 18.69 6.42
C PRO A 44 11.12 18.46 6.88
N VAL A 45 10.56 19.43 7.60
CA VAL A 45 9.16 19.42 8.05
C VAL A 45 8.44 20.59 7.37
N TYR A 46 7.33 20.28 6.71
CA TYR A 46 6.43 21.28 6.13
C TYR A 46 5.33 21.61 7.15
N ASP A 47 4.96 22.88 7.25
CA ASP A 47 3.96 23.40 8.20
C ASP A 47 2.55 22.83 7.99
N TYR A 48 2.22 22.46 6.74
CA TYR A 48 0.95 21.82 6.36
C TYR A 48 0.97 20.28 6.45
N VAL A 49 2.00 19.68 7.07
CA VAL A 49 2.16 18.23 7.18
C VAL A 49 2.22 17.81 8.64
N LYS A 50 1.42 16.81 9.03
CA LYS A 50 1.50 16.22 10.37
C LYS A 50 2.68 15.26 10.44
N VAL A 51 3.51 15.37 11.49
CA VAL A 51 4.65 14.50 11.71
C VAL A 51 4.50 13.73 13.02
N VAL A 52 4.74 12.43 12.98
CA VAL A 52 4.84 11.55 14.14
C VAL A 52 6.25 10.97 14.20
N ARG A 53 6.89 11.04 15.37
CA ARG A 53 8.21 10.46 15.64
C ARG A 53 8.09 9.43 16.74
N ARG A 54 8.55 8.22 16.48
CA ARG A 54 8.33 7.07 17.35
C ARG A 54 9.49 6.08 17.34
N ASP A 55 9.44 5.10 18.23
CA ASP A 55 10.37 3.97 18.19
C ASP A 55 10.01 3.01 17.06
N ASN A 56 10.98 2.26 16.53
CA ASN A 56 10.75 1.30 15.45
C ASN A 56 10.13 -0.01 15.94
N VAL A 57 8.93 0.06 16.53
CA VAL A 57 8.16 -1.10 17.01
C VAL A 57 7.03 -1.40 16.03
N GLY A 58 6.88 -2.67 15.62
CA GLY A 58 5.85 -3.09 14.67
C GLY A 58 6.08 -2.67 13.22
N TYR A 59 7.26 -2.16 12.89
CA TYR A 59 7.65 -1.73 11.54
C TYR A 59 6.64 -0.75 10.91
N ASP A 60 6.32 -0.92 9.63
CA ASP A 60 5.40 -0.05 8.88
C ASP A 60 3.99 -0.07 9.45
N PHE A 61 3.43 -1.26 9.69
CA PHE A 61 2.08 -1.40 10.27
C PHE A 61 1.98 -0.83 11.68
N GLY A 62 3.03 -0.95 12.49
CA GLY A 62 3.10 -0.31 13.79
C GLY A 62 3.11 1.20 13.69
N GLY A 63 3.89 1.75 12.75
CA GLY A 63 3.94 3.19 12.49
C GLY A 63 2.61 3.74 11.99
N TRP A 64 2.00 3.10 10.99
CA TRP A 64 0.67 3.47 10.51
C TRP A 64 -0.37 3.38 11.62
N SER A 65 -0.37 2.30 12.42
CA SER A 65 -1.31 2.13 13.54
C SER A 65 -1.19 3.28 14.54
N GLU A 66 0.02 3.60 14.99
CA GLU A 66 0.23 4.71 15.92
C GLU A 66 -0.19 6.04 15.33
N GLY A 67 0.17 6.31 14.07
CA GLY A 67 -0.15 7.56 13.41
C GLY A 67 -1.66 7.80 13.19
N ILE A 68 -2.42 6.74 12.86
CA ILE A 68 -3.84 6.88 12.52
C ILE A 68 -4.78 6.66 13.72
N LEU A 69 -4.38 5.84 14.71
CA LEU A 69 -5.24 5.47 15.84
C LEU A 69 -5.07 6.37 17.06
N THR A 70 -3.92 7.03 17.21
CA THR A 70 -3.73 8.02 18.29
C THR A 70 -4.76 9.12 18.15
N ASP A 71 -5.48 9.40 19.24
CA ASP A 71 -6.59 10.37 19.29
C ASP A 71 -7.67 10.14 18.23
N ASP A 72 -7.86 8.89 17.78
CA ASP A 72 -8.78 8.53 16.70
C ASP A 72 -8.57 9.36 15.42
N TYR A 73 -7.31 9.74 15.12
CA TYR A 73 -7.00 10.69 14.05
C TYR A 73 -7.59 10.33 12.69
N TYR A 74 -7.67 9.03 12.38
CA TYR A 74 -8.29 8.50 11.16
C TYR A 74 -9.75 8.93 10.98
N LYS A 75 -10.50 9.20 12.06
CA LYS A 75 -11.93 9.54 11.97
C LYS A 75 -12.19 10.85 11.23
N ASN A 76 -11.17 11.70 11.06
CA ASN A 76 -11.23 12.96 10.31
C ASN A 76 -11.20 12.79 8.78
N TYR A 77 -11.08 11.56 8.28
CA TYR A 77 -10.87 11.26 6.86
C TYR A 77 -11.84 10.19 6.35
N ASP A 78 -12.08 10.22 5.04
CA ASP A 78 -12.96 9.29 4.32
C ASP A 78 -12.18 8.24 3.55
N GLN A 79 -10.96 8.59 3.13
CA GLN A 79 -10.08 7.76 2.30
C GLN A 79 -8.64 7.81 2.80
N PHE A 80 -7.92 6.73 2.55
CA PHE A 80 -6.58 6.51 3.07
C PHE A 80 -5.69 5.97 1.98
N ILE A 81 -4.45 6.48 1.93
CA ILE A 81 -3.35 5.87 1.20
C ILE A 81 -2.24 5.61 2.20
N PHE A 82 -1.78 4.37 2.29
CA PHE A 82 -0.65 3.95 3.10
C PHE A 82 0.53 3.70 2.17
N ALA A 83 1.70 4.23 2.53
CA ALA A 83 2.92 4.06 1.76
C ALA A 83 4.13 3.97 2.69
N ASN A 84 5.19 3.28 2.26
CA ASN A 84 6.42 3.16 3.04
C ASN A 84 7.67 3.58 2.26
N SER A 85 8.80 3.66 2.97
CA SER A 85 10.10 4.06 2.43
C SER A 85 10.72 3.14 1.36
N SER A 86 10.06 2.03 1.01
CA SER A 86 10.51 1.20 -0.10
C SER A 86 10.10 1.74 -1.46
N ILE A 87 9.18 2.71 -1.55
CA ILE A 87 8.70 3.20 -2.84
C ILE A 87 9.71 4.07 -3.58
N ILE A 88 9.71 3.94 -4.91
CA ILE A 88 10.38 4.85 -5.84
C ILE A 88 9.32 5.35 -6.84
N GLY A 89 9.24 6.66 -7.05
CA GLY A 89 8.26 7.34 -7.91
C GLY A 89 8.04 8.80 -7.48
N PRO A 90 6.97 9.46 -7.95
CA PRO A 90 5.91 8.92 -8.79
C PRO A 90 6.31 8.95 -10.27
N TYR A 91 6.13 7.83 -10.97
CA TYR A 91 6.27 7.71 -12.42
C TYR A 91 4.92 7.99 -13.07
N LEU A 92 4.65 9.26 -13.33
CA LEU A 92 3.47 9.69 -14.06
C LEU A 92 3.83 10.09 -15.50
N PRO A 93 3.04 9.71 -16.51
CA PRO A 93 3.24 10.19 -17.87
C PRO A 93 3.16 11.72 -17.94
N SER A 94 3.95 12.37 -18.80
CA SER A 94 3.99 13.84 -18.93
C SER A 94 2.64 14.48 -19.31
N TYR A 95 1.77 13.71 -19.96
CA TYR A 95 0.41 14.12 -20.30
C TYR A 95 -0.58 13.99 -19.14
N TYR A 96 -0.25 13.26 -18.07
CA TYR A 96 -1.12 13.13 -16.91
C TYR A 96 -1.11 14.43 -16.10
N LYS A 97 -2.30 15.00 -15.85
CA LYS A 97 -2.49 16.27 -15.13
C LYS A 97 -3.14 16.13 -13.76
N GLY A 98 -3.52 14.90 -13.38
CA GLY A 98 -4.09 14.61 -12.07
C GLY A 98 -3.02 14.49 -10.98
N LYS A 99 -3.46 14.21 -9.76
CA LYS A 99 -2.57 13.92 -8.63
C LYS A 99 -2.25 12.43 -8.63
N TRP A 100 -1.05 12.06 -8.21
CA TRP A 100 -0.70 10.64 -8.09
C TRP A 100 -1.66 9.88 -7.16
N THR A 101 -2.24 10.56 -6.16
CA THR A 101 -3.23 10.01 -5.23
C THR A 101 -4.50 9.56 -5.96
N ASP A 102 -4.92 10.31 -6.98
CA ASP A 102 -6.16 10.04 -7.72
C ASP A 102 -6.12 8.66 -8.38
N VAL A 103 -4.94 8.24 -8.85
CA VAL A 103 -4.73 6.92 -9.48
C VAL A 103 -5.08 5.78 -8.52
N TYR A 104 -4.71 5.89 -7.24
CA TYR A 104 -5.00 4.87 -6.23
C TYR A 104 -6.44 4.94 -5.71
N LEU A 105 -7.00 6.13 -5.59
CA LEU A 105 -8.36 6.32 -5.10
C LEU A 105 -9.40 5.88 -6.14
N GLN A 106 -9.13 6.11 -7.42
CA GLN A 106 -9.99 5.66 -8.54
C GLN A 106 -10.00 4.15 -8.75
N GLY A 107 -9.00 3.43 -8.22
CA GLY A 107 -8.97 1.97 -8.23
C GLY A 107 -9.94 1.32 -7.24
N LEU A 108 -10.47 2.08 -6.28
CA LEU A 108 -11.47 1.61 -5.33
C LEU A 108 -12.88 1.63 -5.94
N SER A 109 -13.72 0.69 -5.54
CA SER A 109 -15.10 0.60 -6.02
C SER A 109 -16.04 -0.01 -4.96
N ASP A 110 -17.29 -0.28 -5.36
CA ASP A 110 -18.23 -1.00 -4.50
C ASP A 110 -17.75 -2.41 -4.16
N THR A 111 -16.98 -3.04 -5.05
CA THR A 111 -16.43 -4.38 -4.84
C THR A 111 -14.96 -4.35 -4.43
N VAL A 112 -14.14 -3.46 -5.01
CA VAL A 112 -12.70 -3.37 -4.69
C VAL A 112 -12.48 -2.45 -3.50
N LYS A 113 -12.12 -3.05 -2.35
CA LYS A 113 -12.01 -2.34 -1.07
C LYS A 113 -10.58 -2.06 -0.62
N LEU A 114 -9.61 -2.71 -1.25
CA LEU A 114 -8.17 -2.53 -1.05
C LEU A 114 -7.50 -2.52 -2.43
N PHE A 115 -6.78 -1.44 -2.75
CA PHE A 115 -6.19 -1.26 -4.06
C PHE A 115 -4.74 -0.79 -3.95
N GLY A 116 -3.80 -1.37 -4.69
CA GLY A 116 -2.38 -0.95 -4.65
C GLY A 116 -1.70 -0.98 -6.00
N SER A 117 -0.38 -0.93 -6.02
CA SER A 117 0.36 -0.99 -7.28
C SER A 117 0.39 -2.41 -7.86
N THR A 118 0.62 -3.42 -7.03
CA THR A 118 0.75 -4.82 -7.42
C THR A 118 0.08 -5.77 -6.45
N ILE A 119 -0.21 -6.98 -6.95
CA ILE A 119 -0.61 -8.13 -6.14
C ILE A 119 0.43 -9.22 -6.30
N ASN A 120 0.77 -9.90 -5.22
CA ASN A 120 1.53 -11.15 -5.26
C ASN A 120 0.63 -12.29 -4.78
N THR A 121 0.67 -13.43 -5.47
CA THR A 121 -0.11 -14.63 -5.13
C THR A 121 0.73 -15.73 -4.49
N VAL A 122 2.06 -15.59 -4.47
CA VAL A 122 3.03 -16.62 -4.05
C VAL A 122 2.76 -17.95 -4.77
N ASN A 123 2.41 -17.85 -6.06
CA ASN A 123 1.97 -18.96 -6.91
C ASN A 123 0.74 -19.74 -6.40
N LEU A 124 0.02 -19.22 -5.39
CA LEU A 124 -1.15 -19.81 -4.77
C LEU A 124 -2.30 -18.77 -4.71
N PRO A 125 -2.95 -18.49 -5.85
CA PRO A 125 -3.92 -17.39 -6.00
C PRO A 125 -5.18 -17.52 -5.14
N THR A 126 -5.48 -18.71 -4.62
CA THR A 126 -6.61 -18.92 -3.70
C THR A 126 -6.24 -18.73 -2.23
N VAL A 127 -4.96 -18.83 -1.87
CA VAL A 127 -4.51 -18.89 -0.47
C VAL A 127 -3.75 -17.64 -0.08
N TYR A 128 -2.88 -17.11 -0.94
CA TYR A 128 -2.00 -15.99 -0.61
C TYR A 128 -2.11 -14.77 -1.54
N PRO A 129 -3.22 -14.49 -2.26
CA PRO A 129 -3.30 -13.25 -3.02
C PRO A 129 -3.26 -12.06 -2.05
N HIS A 130 -2.31 -11.16 -2.26
CA HIS A 130 -2.18 -9.96 -1.43
C HIS A 130 -1.69 -8.75 -2.20
N VAL A 131 -2.29 -7.59 -1.89
CA VAL A 131 -1.76 -6.30 -2.33
C VAL A 131 -0.46 -6.04 -1.59
N GLN A 132 0.63 -5.80 -2.31
CA GLN A 132 1.93 -5.56 -1.67
C GLN A 132 1.91 -4.24 -0.90
N SER A 133 2.39 -4.23 0.35
CA SER A 133 2.13 -3.13 1.29
C SER A 133 2.97 -1.87 1.06
N TYR A 134 3.84 -1.84 0.04
CA TYR A 134 4.66 -0.65 -0.22
C TYR A 134 3.83 0.58 -0.57
N ILE A 135 2.67 0.38 -1.20
CA ILE A 135 1.63 1.40 -1.33
C ILE A 135 0.26 0.77 -1.59
N PHE A 136 -0.76 1.24 -0.87
CA PHE A 136 -2.16 0.81 -1.07
C PHE A 136 -3.15 1.86 -0.55
N SER A 137 -4.38 1.79 -1.05
CA SER A 137 -5.49 2.66 -0.69
C SER A 137 -6.69 1.86 -0.18
N MET A 138 -7.51 2.52 0.63
CA MET A 138 -8.82 2.02 1.06
C MET A 138 -9.72 3.17 1.53
N ASN A 139 -11.02 2.90 1.65
CA ASN A 139 -11.95 3.84 2.28
C ASN A 139 -12.03 3.62 3.80
N LYS A 140 -12.68 4.56 4.51
CA LYS A 140 -12.86 4.51 5.97
C LYS A 140 -13.54 3.24 6.47
N GLY A 141 -14.60 2.78 5.81
CA GLY A 141 -15.31 1.57 6.21
C GLY A 141 -14.42 0.33 6.15
N THR A 142 -13.57 0.22 5.11
CA THR A 142 -12.56 -0.82 5.02
C THR A 142 -11.52 -0.70 6.15
N LEU A 143 -11.04 0.52 6.42
CA LEU A 143 -10.07 0.74 7.48
C LEU A 143 -10.64 0.33 8.85
N GLU A 144 -11.85 0.76 9.18
CA GLU A 144 -12.55 0.40 10.43
C GLU A 144 -12.73 -1.12 10.56
N PHE A 145 -13.08 -1.80 9.47
CA PHE A 145 -13.10 -3.27 9.45
C PHE A 145 -11.72 -3.86 9.77
N LEU A 146 -10.64 -3.38 9.15
CA LEU A 146 -9.29 -3.90 9.38
C LEU A 146 -8.75 -3.57 10.79
N ILE A 147 -9.13 -2.43 11.36
CA ILE A 147 -8.88 -2.09 12.78
C ILE A 147 -9.58 -3.13 13.67
N SER A 148 -10.86 -3.41 13.43
CA SER A 148 -11.62 -4.41 14.20
C SER A 148 -11.03 -5.83 14.13
N LYS A 149 -10.23 -6.14 13.10
CA LYS A 149 -9.53 -7.42 12.91
C LYS A 149 -8.09 -7.41 13.43
N GLY A 150 -7.63 -6.30 13.99
CA GLY A 150 -6.29 -6.14 14.55
C GLY A 150 -5.16 -6.06 13.51
N ILE A 151 -5.48 -5.69 12.26
CA ILE A 151 -4.45 -5.37 11.27
C ILE A 151 -3.73 -4.10 11.70
N PHE A 152 -4.49 -3.03 11.96
CA PHE A 152 -4.02 -1.83 12.62
C PHE A 152 -4.38 -1.91 14.11
N SER A 153 -3.39 -1.76 14.99
CA SER A 153 -3.58 -1.92 16.44
C SER A 153 -2.46 -1.24 17.22
N LEU A 154 -2.80 -0.67 18.37
CA LEU A 154 -1.86 -0.12 19.36
C LEU A 154 -1.43 -1.16 20.41
N GLU A 155 -2.04 -2.33 20.44
CA GLU A 155 -1.82 -3.37 21.46
C GLU A 155 -1.11 -4.62 20.89
N HIS A 156 -1.24 -4.85 19.58
CA HIS A 156 -0.79 -6.07 18.91
C HIS A 156 0.25 -5.77 17.83
N TYR A 157 1.44 -5.33 18.26
CA TYR A 157 2.59 -5.16 17.39
C TYR A 157 3.22 -6.51 17.02
N VAL A 158 3.67 -6.62 15.78
CA VAL A 158 4.49 -7.74 15.31
C VAL A 158 5.94 -7.50 15.70
N ASN A 159 6.60 -8.52 16.20
CA ASN A 159 7.99 -8.42 16.67
C ASN A 159 9.01 -8.95 15.65
N LYS A 160 8.56 -9.77 14.69
CA LYS A 160 9.41 -10.30 13.60
C LYS A 160 8.97 -9.78 12.25
N PHE A 161 9.93 -9.62 11.35
CA PHE A 161 9.68 -9.13 10.00
C PHE A 161 8.80 -10.09 9.17
N GLU A 162 9.05 -11.40 9.27
CA GLU A 162 8.23 -12.44 8.63
C GLU A 162 6.77 -12.39 9.09
N ASP A 163 6.54 -12.16 10.39
CA ASP A 163 5.21 -11.99 10.96
C ASP A 163 4.52 -10.73 10.41
N ALA A 164 5.27 -9.67 10.10
CA ALA A 164 4.70 -8.48 9.46
C ALA A 164 4.18 -8.79 8.04
N ILE A 165 4.88 -9.65 7.29
CA ILE A 165 4.43 -10.05 5.95
C ILE A 165 3.19 -10.96 6.07
N LEU A 166 3.31 -12.07 6.79
CA LEU A 166 2.23 -13.07 6.81
C LEU A 166 1.02 -12.60 7.62
N HIS A 167 1.23 -12.07 8.82
CA HIS A 167 0.14 -11.69 9.74
C HIS A 167 -0.37 -10.26 9.57
N LYS A 168 0.29 -9.44 8.75
CA LYS A 168 -0.24 -8.12 8.35
C LYS A 168 -0.50 -8.04 6.85
N GLU A 169 0.52 -7.99 5.99
CA GLU A 169 0.32 -7.76 4.53
C GLU A 169 -0.59 -8.82 3.88
N VAL A 170 -0.25 -10.10 4.03
CA VAL A 170 -1.05 -11.20 3.47
C VAL A 170 -2.41 -11.29 4.14
N ARG A 171 -2.43 -11.32 5.48
CA ARG A 171 -3.67 -11.41 6.28
C ARG A 171 -4.64 -10.26 5.98
N MET A 172 -4.16 -9.05 5.77
CA MET A 172 -4.97 -7.88 5.43
C MET A 172 -5.78 -8.16 4.16
N SER A 173 -5.11 -8.57 3.09
CA SER A 173 -5.79 -8.88 1.82
C SER A 173 -6.74 -10.07 1.95
N ARG A 174 -6.36 -11.09 2.74
CA ARG A 174 -7.23 -12.23 3.02
C ARG A 174 -8.51 -11.85 3.75
N LEU A 175 -8.43 -11.00 4.77
CA LEU A 175 -9.61 -10.51 5.48
C LEU A 175 -10.58 -9.76 4.55
N ILE A 176 -10.06 -9.02 3.57
CA ILE A 176 -10.90 -8.36 2.54
C ILE A 176 -11.62 -9.40 1.68
N VAL A 177 -10.88 -10.36 1.13
CA VAL A 177 -11.43 -11.44 0.29
C VAL A 177 -12.45 -12.29 1.04
N ASP A 178 -12.14 -12.68 2.27
CA ASP A 178 -13.00 -13.52 3.11
C ASP A 178 -14.29 -12.77 3.53
N ASN A 179 -14.25 -11.44 3.60
CA ASN A 179 -15.43 -10.59 3.82
C ASN A 179 -16.29 -10.42 2.54
N GLY A 180 -15.92 -11.07 1.44
CA GLY A 180 -16.61 -10.99 0.15
C GLY A 180 -16.33 -9.71 -0.63
N TRP A 181 -15.31 -8.95 -0.24
CA TRP A 181 -14.80 -7.82 -0.98
C TRP A 181 -13.62 -8.23 -1.84
N ASN A 182 -13.38 -7.53 -2.95
CA ASN A 182 -12.25 -7.80 -3.83
C ASN A 182 -11.04 -6.92 -3.47
N ILE A 183 -9.87 -7.38 -3.90
CA ILE A 183 -8.63 -6.62 -3.95
C ILE A 183 -8.31 -6.26 -5.41
N GLY A 184 -7.58 -5.19 -5.64
CA GLY A 184 -7.18 -4.78 -6.99
C GLY A 184 -5.80 -4.14 -7.02
N CYS A 185 -5.27 -3.95 -8.22
CA CYS A 185 -4.01 -3.23 -8.40
C CYS A 185 -3.89 -2.56 -9.77
N LEU A 186 -2.87 -1.71 -9.91
CA LEU A 186 -2.52 -1.05 -11.18
C LEU A 186 -1.95 -2.00 -12.23
N HIS A 187 -1.22 -3.02 -11.79
CA HIS A 187 -0.60 -4.01 -12.66
C HIS A 187 -1.65 -4.69 -13.56
N GLN A 188 -1.58 -4.44 -14.88
CA GLN A 188 -2.60 -4.83 -15.87
C GLN A 188 -2.83 -6.33 -15.92
N TYR A 189 -1.82 -7.12 -15.58
CA TYR A 189 -1.92 -8.57 -15.49
C TYR A 189 -3.03 -9.06 -14.55
N TYR A 190 -3.36 -8.31 -13.50
CA TYR A 190 -4.46 -8.64 -12.58
C TYR A 190 -5.71 -7.77 -12.79
N LYS A 191 -5.79 -7.08 -13.93
CA LYS A 191 -6.97 -6.30 -14.29
C LYS A 191 -8.19 -7.21 -14.39
N ASP A 192 -9.28 -6.79 -13.77
CA ASP A 192 -10.58 -7.48 -13.75
C ASP A 192 -10.54 -8.91 -13.16
N VAL A 193 -9.53 -9.21 -12.35
CA VAL A 193 -9.46 -10.46 -11.58
C VAL A 193 -10.35 -10.36 -10.34
N ASP A 194 -11.30 -11.28 -10.21
CA ASP A 194 -12.10 -11.49 -9.00
C ASP A 194 -11.37 -12.47 -8.07
N PHE A 195 -10.64 -11.94 -7.08
CA PHE A 195 -9.91 -12.76 -6.10
C PHE A 195 -10.82 -13.42 -5.07
N THR A 196 -12.13 -13.11 -5.06
CA THR A 196 -13.12 -13.87 -4.28
C THR A 196 -13.51 -15.17 -4.95
N PHE A 197 -13.22 -15.31 -6.25
CA PHE A 197 -13.57 -16.45 -7.10
C PHE A 197 -15.06 -16.85 -7.04
N ARG A 198 -15.94 -15.89 -6.74
CA ARG A 198 -17.40 -16.11 -6.68
C ARG A 198 -18.04 -16.06 -8.05
N THR A 199 -17.46 -15.27 -8.96
CA THR A 199 -17.98 -15.11 -10.32
C THR A 199 -17.28 -16.01 -11.35
N LYS A 200 -15.99 -16.28 -11.16
CA LYS A 200 -15.16 -17.12 -12.01
C LYS A 200 -14.24 -18.00 -11.17
N SER A 201 -14.02 -19.24 -11.60
CA SER A 201 -13.06 -20.14 -10.98
C SER A 201 -11.63 -19.77 -11.34
N VAL A 202 -10.67 -20.24 -10.54
CA VAL A 202 -9.22 -20.04 -10.76
C VAL A 202 -8.79 -20.58 -12.14
N GLU A 203 -9.37 -21.69 -12.59
CA GLU A 203 -9.06 -22.30 -13.89
C GLU A 203 -9.40 -21.36 -15.07
N GLN A 204 -10.44 -20.54 -14.93
CA GLN A 204 -10.80 -19.53 -15.93
C GLN A 204 -9.77 -18.40 -16.01
N TYR A 205 -8.94 -18.24 -14.97
CA TYR A 205 -7.83 -17.30 -14.88
C TYR A 205 -6.46 -17.95 -15.05
N LYS A 206 -6.36 -19.22 -15.48
CA LYS A 206 -5.07 -19.95 -15.55
C LYS A 206 -3.98 -19.28 -16.38
N HIS A 207 -4.34 -18.46 -17.37
CA HIS A 207 -3.39 -17.70 -18.18
C HIS A 207 -2.76 -16.53 -17.40
N ILE A 208 -3.43 -16.09 -16.33
CA ILE A 208 -2.95 -15.06 -15.39
C ILE A 208 -2.16 -15.71 -14.23
N PHE A 209 -2.54 -16.88 -13.74
CA PHE A 209 -1.83 -17.49 -12.60
C PHE A 209 -0.69 -18.42 -13.00
N GLN A 210 0.01 -18.11 -14.09
CA GLN A 210 1.21 -18.85 -14.47
C GLN A 210 2.35 -18.53 -13.49
N PRO A 211 3.13 -19.52 -13.04
CA PRO A 211 4.29 -19.27 -12.19
C PRO A 211 5.28 -18.34 -12.89
N ILE A 212 5.70 -17.28 -12.20
CA ILE A 212 6.61 -16.27 -12.76
C ILE A 212 8.04 -16.49 -12.26
N ASN A 213 8.17 -16.73 -10.95
CA ASN A 213 9.38 -17.14 -10.25
C ASN A 213 8.97 -17.89 -8.97
N ASN A 214 9.93 -18.32 -8.15
CA ASN A 214 9.64 -19.09 -6.95
C ASN A 214 8.72 -18.35 -5.95
N ASP A 215 8.78 -17.02 -5.93
CA ASP A 215 8.08 -16.18 -4.93
C ASP A 215 6.83 -15.46 -5.48
N GLY A 216 6.55 -15.59 -6.79
CA GLY A 216 5.45 -14.91 -7.48
C GLY A 216 5.58 -13.39 -7.60
N ASP A 217 6.74 -12.81 -7.29
CA ASP A 217 6.95 -11.36 -7.22
C ASP A 217 7.37 -10.80 -8.59
N PHE A 218 6.50 -10.01 -9.22
CA PHE A 218 6.79 -9.34 -10.50
C PHE A 218 7.81 -8.21 -10.37
N MET A 219 8.10 -7.71 -9.17
CA MET A 219 8.84 -6.46 -9.00
C MET A 219 10.36 -6.57 -9.23
N PHE A 220 10.87 -7.75 -9.58
CA PHE A 220 12.29 -7.92 -9.91
C PHE A 220 12.64 -7.30 -11.28
N PRO A 221 13.88 -6.78 -11.46
CA PRO A 221 14.29 -6.07 -12.68
C PRO A 221 14.11 -6.87 -13.99
N ASP A 222 14.20 -8.19 -13.95
CA ASP A 222 14.05 -9.05 -15.14
C ASP A 222 12.65 -9.00 -15.77
N HIS A 223 11.66 -8.49 -15.04
CA HIS A 223 10.28 -8.29 -15.50
C HIS A 223 10.01 -6.87 -16.01
N LEU A 224 10.88 -5.91 -15.73
CA LEU A 224 10.73 -4.52 -16.19
C LEU A 224 10.80 -4.46 -17.72
N ASN A 225 9.83 -3.78 -18.33
CA ASN A 225 9.61 -3.70 -19.79
C ASN A 225 9.26 -5.04 -20.47
N ARG A 226 8.94 -6.08 -19.68
CA ARG A 226 8.41 -7.36 -20.18
C ARG A 226 7.02 -7.65 -19.65
N SER A 227 6.86 -7.61 -18.33
CA SER A 227 5.59 -7.89 -17.64
C SER A 227 4.92 -6.63 -17.12
N TRP A 228 5.68 -5.56 -16.89
CA TRP A 228 5.19 -4.26 -16.44
C TRP A 228 6.13 -3.12 -16.84
N THR A 229 5.68 -1.87 -16.72
CA THR A 229 6.49 -0.67 -16.99
C THR A 229 6.47 0.33 -15.83
N LEU A 230 7.47 1.22 -15.73
CA LEU A 230 7.51 2.24 -14.66
C LEU A 230 6.23 3.10 -14.60
N TYR A 231 5.74 3.52 -15.75
CA TYR A 231 4.56 4.39 -15.86
C TYR A 231 3.23 3.68 -15.60
N GLU A 232 3.23 2.35 -15.53
CA GLU A 232 2.03 1.57 -15.22
C GLU A 232 1.72 1.58 -13.72
N LEU A 233 2.76 1.51 -12.88
CA LEU A 233 2.58 1.23 -11.45
C LEU A 233 2.57 2.46 -10.55
N VAL A 234 2.87 3.65 -11.11
CA VAL A 234 3.12 4.93 -10.43
C VAL A 234 4.30 4.88 -9.45
N PHE A 235 4.30 3.92 -8.53
CA PHE A 235 5.40 3.62 -7.64
C PHE A 235 5.86 2.17 -7.80
N ILE A 236 7.18 1.98 -7.76
CA ILE A 236 7.82 0.66 -7.77
C ILE A 236 8.44 0.36 -6.41
N LYS A 237 8.65 -0.92 -6.13
CA LYS A 237 9.31 -1.40 -4.92
C LYS A 237 10.83 -1.28 -5.08
N GLY A 238 11.40 -0.19 -4.58
CA GLY A 238 12.79 0.20 -4.77
C GLY A 238 13.82 -0.77 -4.22
N ASN A 239 13.50 -1.52 -3.16
CA ASN A 239 14.41 -2.54 -2.62
C ASN A 239 14.60 -3.78 -3.52
N ARG A 240 14.03 -3.77 -4.73
CA ARG A 240 14.29 -4.74 -5.80
C ARG A 240 15.31 -4.25 -6.84
N PHE A 241 15.70 -2.97 -6.77
CA PHE A 241 16.55 -2.29 -7.74
C PHE A 241 17.88 -1.82 -7.15
N GLU A 242 18.22 -2.35 -5.96
CA GLU A 242 19.44 -2.04 -5.19
C GLU A 242 20.33 -3.27 -5.05
#